data_AF-A0A951CST2-F1
#
_entry.id   AF-A0A951CST2-F1
#
_cell.length_a   1.000
_cell.length_b   1.000
_cell.length_c   1.000
_cell.angle_alpha   90.00
_cell.angle_beta   90.00
_cell.angle_gamma   90.00
#
_symmetry.space_group_name_H-M   'P 1'
#
loop_
_entity.id
_entity.type
_entity.pdbx_description
1 polymer ?
#
loop_
_entity_poly.entity_id
_entity_poly.type
_entity_poly.pdbx_seq_one_letter_code
_entity_poly.pdbx_strand_id
1 'polypeptide(L)'
;MHILKTLLPAIALASIAAAGPTLACHEWVSTPGSVFEALEPLRDAAMSTANHPEQATAARMRITELRAQIRPGEPLTLLKAGYWIAILNALRITEDTDGPDLIRRAAEMRADDPEYQFFTALAYFDTNKQLYRKYWMRAQKLAKPGTAVSKNLAAFEPVLLTRR
;
A
#
# COMPACT_ATOMS: atom_id res chain seq x y z
N MET A 1 8.45 4.00 29.23
CA MET A 1 7.27 4.46 28.45
C MET A 1 7.66 5.23 27.17
N HIS A 2 8.67 4.77 26.39
CA HIS A 2 9.11 5.52 25.19
C HIS A 2 9.23 4.70 23.89
N ILE A 3 9.06 3.37 23.93
CA ILE A 3 9.14 2.51 22.74
C ILE A 3 7.83 2.52 21.94
N LEU A 4 6.68 2.70 22.61
CA LEU A 4 5.38 2.70 21.94
C LEU A 4 5.14 3.91 21.03
N LYS A 5 5.68 5.09 21.36
CA LYS A 5 5.37 6.33 20.61
C LYS A 5 6.18 6.50 19.32
N THR A 6 7.34 5.84 19.19
CA THR A 6 8.18 5.89 17.99
C THR A 6 7.83 4.84 16.95
N LEU A 7 7.05 3.81 17.32
CA LEU A 7 6.58 2.78 16.38
C LEU A 7 5.20 3.09 15.78
N LEU A 8 4.42 4.01 16.37
CA LEU A 8 3.02 4.21 16.00
C LEU A 8 2.77 4.82 14.59
N PRO A 9 3.60 5.72 14.03
CA PRO A 9 3.42 6.18 12.64
C PRO A 9 3.86 5.11 11.62
N ALA A 10 4.80 4.25 12.02
CA ALA A 10 5.31 3.14 11.21
C ALA A 10 4.31 1.97 11.17
N ILE A 11 3.45 1.78 12.17
CA ILE A 11 2.52 0.64 12.25
C ILE A 11 1.37 0.70 11.24
N ALA A 12 1.10 1.81 10.58
CA ALA A 12 0.05 1.91 9.55
C ALA A 12 0.51 1.38 8.20
N LEU A 13 1.71 1.80 7.82
CA LEU A 13 2.41 1.33 6.65
C LEU A 13 3.17 0.03 6.92
N ALA A 14 3.47 -0.27 8.17
CA ALA A 14 3.66 -1.60 8.73
C ALA A 14 2.35 -2.24 9.17
N SER A 15 1.18 -1.78 8.76
CA SER A 15 -0.03 -2.64 8.65
C SER A 15 -0.23 -2.96 7.17
N ILE A 16 0.30 -2.16 6.25
CA ILE A 16 0.56 -2.57 4.86
C ILE A 16 1.79 -3.51 4.78
N ALA A 17 2.79 -3.33 5.68
CA ALA A 17 4.03 -4.11 5.75
C ALA A 17 4.14 -5.05 6.98
N ALA A 18 3.23 -5.01 7.98
CA ALA A 18 2.99 -6.09 8.97
C ALA A 18 1.62 -6.77 8.84
N ALA A 19 0.72 -6.28 7.98
CA ALA A 19 0.09 -7.25 7.11
C ALA A 19 1.09 -7.70 6.04
N GLY A 20 2.29 -7.13 5.89
CA GLY A 20 3.34 -7.63 4.97
C GLY A 20 3.79 -9.09 5.18
N PRO A 21 3.76 -9.71 6.38
CA PRO A 21 3.87 -11.16 6.51
C PRO A 21 2.53 -11.88 6.21
N THR A 22 1.41 -11.37 6.73
CA THR A 22 0.09 -12.00 6.52
C THR A 22 -0.47 -11.81 5.09
N LEU A 23 0.06 -10.85 4.33
CA LEU A 23 -0.15 -10.47 2.91
C LEU A 23 0.94 -11.06 2.01
N ALA A 24 2.07 -11.51 2.56
CA ALA A 24 3.08 -12.26 1.81
C ALA A 24 2.79 -13.77 1.77
N CYS A 25 1.98 -14.30 2.68
CA CYS A 25 1.83 -15.76 2.85
C CYS A 25 0.58 -16.40 2.24
N HIS A 26 -0.21 -15.69 1.44
CA HIS A 26 -1.38 -16.29 0.80
C HIS A 26 -1.47 -15.92 -0.68
N GLU A 27 -2.04 -16.83 -1.48
CA GLU A 27 -2.24 -16.87 -2.95
C GLU A 27 -3.04 -15.69 -3.55
N TRP A 28 -2.95 -14.50 -2.96
CA TRP A 28 -3.77 -13.31 -3.22
C TRP A 28 -3.42 -12.54 -4.50
N VAL A 29 -2.35 -12.96 -5.20
CA VAL A 29 -1.87 -12.37 -6.45
C VAL A 29 -2.24 -13.30 -7.60
N SER A 30 -3.50 -13.29 -8.03
CA SER A 30 -3.92 -14.27 -9.06
C SER A 30 -5.12 -13.81 -9.86
N THR A 31 -5.18 -12.53 -10.20
CA THR A 31 -5.96 -12.08 -11.35
C THR A 31 -5.00 -11.48 -12.37
N PRO A 32 -4.75 -12.16 -13.51
CA PRO A 32 -3.92 -11.64 -14.58
C PRO A 32 -4.34 -10.23 -14.99
N GLY A 33 -3.39 -9.32 -15.07
CA GLY A 33 -3.59 -7.89 -15.38
C GLY A 33 -4.03 -7.03 -14.19
N SER A 34 -4.12 -7.58 -12.98
CA SER A 34 -4.50 -6.80 -11.78
C SER A 34 -3.38 -5.88 -11.30
N VAL A 35 -3.77 -4.85 -10.56
CA VAL A 35 -2.84 -3.98 -9.82
C VAL A 35 -2.06 -4.78 -8.79
N PHE A 36 -2.67 -5.77 -8.15
CA PHE A 36 -2.01 -6.62 -7.17
C PHE A 36 -0.83 -7.38 -7.79
N GLU A 37 -1.03 -7.96 -8.98
CA GLU A 37 0.05 -8.60 -9.76
C GLU A 37 1.13 -7.59 -10.15
N ALA A 38 0.73 -6.41 -10.61
CA ALA A 38 1.69 -5.38 -11.01
C ALA A 38 2.56 -4.86 -9.84
N LEU A 39 2.10 -4.99 -8.58
CA LEU A 39 2.82 -4.56 -7.38
C LEU A 39 3.64 -5.68 -6.72
N GLU A 40 3.42 -6.95 -7.07
CA GLU A 40 4.14 -8.09 -6.48
C GLU A 40 5.67 -7.95 -6.54
N PRO A 41 6.30 -7.60 -7.68
CA PRO A 41 7.76 -7.45 -7.73
C PRO A 41 8.28 -6.35 -6.79
N LEU A 42 7.49 -5.32 -6.55
CA LEU A 42 7.84 -4.27 -5.59
C LEU A 42 7.71 -4.81 -4.16
N ARG A 43 6.65 -5.53 -3.84
CA ARG A 43 6.51 -6.16 -2.51
C ARG A 43 7.72 -7.05 -2.18
N ASP A 44 8.14 -7.89 -3.11
CA ASP A 44 9.27 -8.80 -2.91
C ASP A 44 10.59 -8.04 -2.70
N ALA A 45 10.83 -7.00 -3.50
CA ALA A 45 12.00 -6.14 -3.34
C ALA A 45 12.01 -5.39 -1.99
N ALA A 46 10.84 -4.96 -1.52
CA ALA A 46 10.69 -4.30 -0.23
C ALA A 46 11.00 -5.26 0.93
N MET A 47 10.50 -6.49 0.84
CA MET A 47 10.78 -7.54 1.82
C MET A 47 12.27 -7.91 1.85
N SER A 48 12.91 -8.01 0.68
CA SER A 48 14.36 -8.19 0.60
C SER A 48 15.10 -7.07 1.32
N THR A 49 14.74 -5.82 1.03
CA THR A 49 15.38 -4.63 1.63
C THR A 49 15.20 -4.58 3.14
N ALA A 50 14.02 -4.93 3.65
CA ALA A 50 13.74 -4.96 5.08
C ALA A 50 14.64 -5.94 5.84
N ASN A 51 15.00 -7.06 5.21
CA ASN A 51 15.85 -8.10 5.79
C ASN A 51 17.36 -7.86 5.57
N HIS A 52 17.72 -6.91 4.69
CA HIS A 52 19.10 -6.64 4.27
C HIS A 52 19.36 -5.13 4.29
N PRO A 53 19.65 -4.53 5.47
CA PRO A 53 19.80 -3.09 5.62
C PRO A 53 20.87 -2.44 4.72
N GLU A 54 21.87 -3.20 4.32
CA GLU A 54 22.90 -2.80 3.36
C GLU A 54 22.33 -2.42 1.98
N GLN A 55 21.12 -2.89 1.65
CA GLN A 55 20.43 -2.57 0.40
C GLN A 55 19.73 -1.20 0.43
N ALA A 56 19.73 -0.48 1.56
CA ALA A 56 19.01 0.79 1.73
C ALA A 56 19.37 1.85 0.67
N THR A 57 20.64 1.92 0.25
CA THR A 57 21.07 2.87 -0.80
C THR A 57 20.48 2.51 -2.16
N ALA A 58 20.49 1.22 -2.53
CA ALA A 58 19.87 0.75 -3.76
C ALA A 58 18.35 0.98 -3.75
N ALA A 59 17.69 0.75 -2.61
CA ALA A 59 16.26 1.00 -2.45
C ALA A 59 15.89 2.49 -2.63
N ARG A 60 16.73 3.41 -2.12
CA ARG A 60 16.56 4.85 -2.34
C ARG A 60 16.75 5.25 -3.81
N MET A 61 17.78 4.73 -4.48
CA MET A 61 17.96 4.97 -5.92
C MET A 61 16.75 4.51 -6.73
N ARG A 62 16.15 3.38 -6.35
CA ARG A 62 14.94 2.87 -7.00
C ARG A 62 13.74 3.82 -6.86
N ILE A 63 13.58 4.53 -5.74
CA ILE A 63 12.56 5.58 -5.61
C ILE A 63 12.80 6.67 -6.66
N THR A 64 14.04 7.15 -6.78
CA THR A 64 14.39 8.20 -7.74
C THR A 64 14.05 7.79 -9.17
N GLU A 65 14.40 6.56 -9.56
CA GLU A 65 14.05 6.00 -10.87
C GLU A 65 12.54 5.93 -11.09
N LEU A 66 11.78 5.41 -10.12
CA LEU A 66 10.33 5.31 -10.22
C LEU A 66 9.67 6.69 -10.34
N ARG A 67 10.16 7.68 -9.58
CA ARG A 67 9.69 9.07 -9.68
C ARG A 67 9.97 9.67 -11.06
N ALA A 68 11.14 9.41 -11.64
CA ALA A 68 11.47 9.85 -12.99
C ALA A 68 10.57 9.21 -14.08
N GLN A 69 9.99 8.04 -13.79
CA GLN A 69 9.07 7.34 -14.68
C GLN A 69 7.60 7.75 -14.48
N ILE A 70 7.27 8.59 -13.50
CA ILE A 70 5.89 9.04 -13.28
C ILE A 70 5.44 9.86 -14.50
N ARG A 71 4.48 9.31 -15.24
CA ARG A 71 3.83 10.01 -16.34
C ARG A 71 2.52 10.63 -15.83
N PRO A 72 2.31 11.95 -15.99
CA PRO A 72 1.02 12.55 -15.73
C PRO A 72 -0.02 11.89 -16.63
N GLY A 73 -0.95 11.11 -16.06
CA GLY A 73 -1.94 10.37 -16.84
C GLY A 73 -1.82 8.84 -16.77
N GLU A 74 -0.76 8.29 -16.20
CA GLU A 74 -0.61 6.84 -16.02
C GLU A 74 -0.83 6.44 -14.54
N PRO A 75 -2.01 5.87 -14.20
CA PRO A 75 -2.35 5.62 -12.80
C PRO A 75 -1.47 4.54 -12.15
N LEU A 76 -1.00 3.55 -12.93
CA LEU A 76 -0.18 2.47 -12.40
C LEU A 76 1.22 2.93 -11.97
N THR A 77 1.84 3.88 -12.69
CA THR A 77 3.18 4.40 -12.31
C THR A 77 3.09 5.25 -11.04
N LEU A 78 2.04 6.07 -10.91
CA LEU A 78 1.73 6.80 -9.67
C LEU A 78 1.55 5.84 -8.49
N LEU A 79 0.76 4.78 -8.68
CA LEU A 79 0.50 3.81 -7.63
C LEU A 79 1.77 3.05 -7.21
N LYS A 80 2.57 2.59 -8.18
CA LYS A 80 3.86 1.91 -7.93
C LYS A 80 4.82 2.80 -7.13
N ALA A 81 4.99 4.05 -7.54
CA ALA A 81 5.83 5.01 -6.82
C ALA A 81 5.30 5.26 -5.40
N GLY A 82 4.00 5.50 -5.26
CA GLY A 82 3.37 5.78 -3.98
C GLY A 82 3.48 4.61 -2.99
N TYR A 83 3.19 3.38 -3.45
CA TYR A 83 3.33 2.17 -2.65
C TYR A 83 4.77 1.95 -2.16
N TRP A 84 5.74 2.10 -3.07
CA TRP A 84 7.16 1.91 -2.77
C TRP A 84 7.68 2.93 -1.74
N ILE A 85 7.38 4.22 -1.94
CA ILE A 85 7.73 5.29 -1.00
C ILE A 85 7.16 5.00 0.38
N ALA A 86 5.89 4.60 0.43
CA ALA A 86 5.21 4.36 1.67
C ALA A 86 5.85 3.19 2.44
N ILE A 87 6.22 2.10 1.78
CA ILE A 87 6.95 0.99 2.42
C ILE A 87 8.31 1.43 2.94
N LEU A 88 9.10 2.11 2.11
CA LEU A 88 10.45 2.52 2.50
C LEU A 88 10.44 3.56 3.62
N ASN A 89 9.41 4.41 3.68
CA ASN A 89 9.19 5.31 4.82
C ASN A 89 8.89 4.52 6.11
N ALA A 90 8.02 3.49 6.05
CA ALA A 90 7.77 2.60 7.18
C ALA A 90 9.03 1.85 7.67
N LEU A 91 9.90 1.47 6.73
CA LEU A 91 11.20 0.85 7.03
C LEU A 91 12.26 1.88 7.48
N ARG A 92 11.91 3.17 7.55
CA ARG A 92 12.81 4.29 7.89
C ARG A 92 14.03 4.40 6.97
N ILE A 93 13.86 4.02 5.71
CA ILE A 93 14.90 4.07 4.66
C ILE A 93 14.89 5.41 3.92
N THR A 94 13.72 6.04 3.78
CA THR A 94 13.51 7.36 3.18
C THR A 94 12.69 8.27 4.11
N GLU A 95 12.89 9.58 3.97
CA GLU A 95 12.09 10.63 4.61
C GLU A 95 10.91 11.09 3.74
N ASP A 96 10.79 10.57 2.51
CA ASP A 96 9.69 10.89 1.60
C ASP A 96 8.33 10.52 2.19
N THR A 97 7.35 11.43 2.15
CA THR A 97 6.00 11.26 2.74
C THR A 97 4.85 11.41 1.74
N ASP A 98 5.13 11.66 0.47
CA ASP A 98 4.14 11.90 -0.58
C ASP A 98 3.46 10.62 -1.11
N GLY A 99 3.87 9.45 -0.63
CA GLY A 99 3.34 8.15 -1.05
C GLY A 99 1.80 8.07 -1.07
N PRO A 100 1.10 8.40 0.03
CA PRO A 100 -0.37 8.39 0.08
C PRO A 100 -1.03 9.31 -0.96
N ASP A 101 -0.44 10.48 -1.24
CA ASP A 101 -1.00 11.41 -2.23
C ASP A 101 -0.84 10.91 -3.66
N LEU A 102 0.27 10.23 -3.98
CA LEU A 102 0.45 9.57 -5.27
C LEU A 102 -0.58 8.45 -5.48
N ILE A 103 -0.82 7.65 -4.45
CA ILE A 103 -1.83 6.59 -4.46
C ILE A 103 -3.25 7.19 -4.65
N ARG A 104 -3.58 8.26 -3.92
CA ARG A 104 -4.87 8.94 -4.04
C ARG A 104 -5.11 9.47 -5.45
N ARG A 105 -4.11 10.12 -6.05
CA ARG A 105 -4.19 10.64 -7.43
C ARG A 105 -4.44 9.51 -8.42
N ALA A 106 -3.77 8.36 -8.26
CA ALA A 106 -4.01 7.19 -9.09
C ALA A 106 -5.47 6.69 -8.98
N ALA A 107 -6.04 6.68 -7.78
CA ALA A 107 -7.44 6.30 -7.56
C ALA A 107 -8.46 7.32 -8.06
N GLU A 108 -8.13 8.61 -8.09
CA GLU A 108 -8.99 9.64 -8.70
C GLU A 108 -9.08 9.46 -10.23
N MET A 109 -8.02 8.97 -10.87
CA MET A 109 -8.01 8.65 -12.29
C MET A 109 -8.73 7.32 -12.62
N ARG A 110 -8.95 6.47 -11.61
CA ARG A 110 -9.58 5.15 -11.70
C ARG A 110 -10.65 5.00 -10.62
N ALA A 111 -11.59 5.94 -10.58
CA ALA A 111 -12.56 6.07 -9.48
C ALA A 111 -13.52 4.87 -9.32
N ASP A 112 -13.71 4.09 -10.37
CA ASP A 112 -14.61 2.93 -10.42
C ASP A 112 -13.86 1.60 -10.37
N ASP A 113 -12.54 1.63 -10.13
CA ASP A 113 -11.70 0.46 -10.02
C ASP A 113 -11.52 0.07 -8.53
N PRO A 114 -12.07 -1.06 -8.07
CA PRO A 114 -12.06 -1.43 -6.66
C PRO A 114 -10.66 -1.63 -6.10
N GLU A 115 -9.67 -2.01 -6.93
CA GLU A 115 -8.29 -2.24 -6.48
C GLU A 115 -7.63 -0.92 -6.09
N TYR A 116 -7.79 0.11 -6.92
CA TYR A 116 -7.27 1.45 -6.63
C TYR A 116 -7.93 2.08 -5.41
N GLN A 117 -9.25 1.88 -5.23
CA GLN A 117 -9.95 2.34 -4.03
C GLN A 117 -9.44 1.61 -2.78
N PHE A 118 -9.20 0.30 -2.86
CA PHE A 118 -8.68 -0.51 -1.78
C PHE A 118 -7.28 -0.05 -1.34
N PHE A 119 -6.33 0.11 -2.28
CA PHE A 119 -4.99 0.60 -1.97
C PHE A 119 -4.99 2.00 -1.38
N THR A 120 -5.87 2.88 -1.85
CA THR A 120 -6.00 4.23 -1.29
C THR A 120 -6.57 4.20 0.12
N ALA A 121 -7.54 3.34 0.40
CA ALA A 121 -8.02 3.16 1.77
C ALA A 121 -6.86 2.78 2.69
N LEU A 122 -6.10 1.75 2.34
CA LEU A 122 -4.96 1.29 3.14
C LEU A 122 -3.94 2.40 3.40
N ALA A 123 -3.61 3.22 2.40
CA ALA A 123 -2.65 4.32 2.53
C ALA A 123 -3.04 5.35 3.61
N TYR A 124 -4.34 5.51 3.90
CA TYR A 124 -4.84 6.44 4.90
C TYR A 124 -5.29 5.76 6.21
N PHE A 125 -5.10 4.45 6.35
CA PHE A 125 -5.69 3.67 7.43
C PHE A 125 -5.46 4.27 8.81
N ASP A 126 -4.24 4.68 9.17
CA ASP A 126 -3.97 5.32 10.47
C ASP A 126 -3.70 6.82 10.43
N THR A 127 -3.56 7.41 9.24
CA THR A 127 -3.28 8.85 9.12
C THR A 127 -4.54 9.68 8.99
N ASN A 128 -5.57 9.17 8.30
CA ASN A 128 -6.82 9.90 8.10
C ASN A 128 -8.02 8.93 8.06
N LYS A 129 -8.68 8.76 9.21
CA LYS A 129 -9.81 7.83 9.37
C LYS A 129 -11.01 8.19 8.48
N GLN A 130 -11.20 9.46 8.12
CA GLN A 130 -12.27 9.89 7.23
C GLN A 130 -11.99 9.44 5.78
N LEU A 131 -10.79 9.70 5.28
CA LEU A 131 -10.38 9.25 3.94
C LEU A 131 -10.35 7.74 3.86
N TYR A 132 -9.77 7.06 4.86
CA TYR A 132 -9.82 5.61 4.97
C TYR A 132 -11.25 5.07 4.77
N ARG A 133 -12.21 5.54 5.57
CA ARG A 133 -13.62 5.08 5.49
C ARG A 133 -14.23 5.35 4.12
N LYS A 134 -14.00 6.54 3.56
CA LYS A 134 -14.51 6.92 2.23
C LYS A 134 -14.06 5.93 1.16
N TYR A 135 -12.76 5.66 1.08
CA TYR A 135 -12.20 4.76 0.07
C TYR A 135 -12.53 3.29 0.36
N TRP A 136 -12.56 2.90 1.62
CA TRP A 136 -12.95 1.54 2.04
C TRP A 136 -14.37 1.18 1.63
N MET A 137 -15.35 2.04 1.96
CA MET A 137 -16.74 1.83 1.58
C MET A 137 -16.92 1.81 0.06
N ARG A 138 -16.15 2.64 -0.67
CA ARG A 138 -16.20 2.63 -2.13
C ARG A 138 -15.62 1.34 -2.71
N ALA A 139 -14.52 0.84 -2.17
CA ALA A 139 -13.96 -0.47 -2.53
C ALA A 139 -14.96 -1.60 -2.25
N GLN A 140 -15.62 -1.60 -1.08
CA GLN A 140 -16.66 -2.59 -0.74
C GLN A 140 -17.84 -2.54 -1.71
N LYS A 141 -18.31 -1.36 -2.09
CA LYS A 141 -19.42 -1.20 -3.03
C LYS A 141 -19.09 -1.68 -4.44
N LEU A 142 -17.84 -1.50 -4.88
CA LEU A 142 -17.38 -1.84 -6.24
C LEU A 142 -16.89 -3.28 -6.36
N ALA A 143 -16.46 -3.91 -5.27
CA ALA A 143 -15.90 -5.26 -5.28
C ALA A 143 -16.96 -6.29 -5.71
N LYS A 144 -16.66 -7.04 -6.77
CA LYS A 144 -17.48 -8.19 -7.20
C LYS A 144 -17.13 -9.42 -6.35
N PRO A 145 -18.10 -10.31 -6.07
CA PRO A 145 -17.82 -11.57 -5.37
C PRO A 145 -16.70 -12.37 -6.04
N GLY A 146 -15.81 -12.95 -5.25
CA GLY A 146 -14.72 -13.80 -5.72
C GLY A 146 -13.48 -13.07 -6.24
N THR A 147 -13.53 -11.74 -6.41
CA THR A 147 -12.38 -10.92 -6.78
C THR A 147 -11.35 -10.83 -5.65
N ALA A 148 -10.10 -10.53 -6.00
CA ALA A 148 -9.04 -10.28 -5.02
C ALA A 148 -9.48 -9.23 -3.98
N VAL A 149 -10.08 -8.11 -4.41
CA VAL A 149 -10.55 -7.06 -3.49
C VAL A 149 -11.60 -7.59 -2.51
N SER A 150 -12.60 -8.35 -2.98
CA SER A 150 -13.65 -8.89 -2.10
C SER A 150 -13.09 -9.83 -1.02
N LYS A 151 -12.13 -10.68 -1.39
CA LYS A 151 -11.44 -11.59 -0.45
C LYS A 151 -10.62 -10.80 0.57
N ASN A 152 -9.91 -9.77 0.11
CA ASN A 152 -9.09 -8.93 0.98
C ASN A 152 -9.94 -8.12 1.96
N LEU A 153 -11.02 -7.48 1.50
CA LEU A 153 -11.92 -6.73 2.38
C LEU A 153 -12.44 -7.59 3.54
N ALA A 154 -12.84 -8.84 3.28
CA ALA A 154 -13.31 -9.78 4.30
C ALA A 154 -12.20 -10.18 5.29
N ALA A 155 -10.95 -10.33 4.84
CA ALA A 155 -9.83 -10.69 5.70
C ALA A 155 -9.43 -9.57 6.67
N PHE A 156 -9.60 -8.30 6.28
CA PHE A 156 -9.22 -7.14 7.09
C PHE A 156 -10.31 -6.68 8.05
N GLU A 157 -11.59 -6.93 7.75
CA GLU A 157 -12.72 -6.52 8.59
C GLU A 157 -12.59 -6.90 10.08
N PRO A 158 -12.16 -8.12 10.47
CA PRO A 158 -11.96 -8.50 11.87
C PRO A 158 -10.81 -7.75 12.57
N VAL A 159 -9.73 -7.44 11.84
CA VAL A 159 -8.56 -6.72 12.36
C VAL A 159 -8.88 -5.26 12.66
N LEU A 160 -9.85 -4.70 11.91
CA LEU A 160 -10.28 -3.31 12.01
C LEU A 160 -11.32 -3.10 13.13
N LEU A 161 -12.16 -4.11 13.38
CA LEU A 161 -13.20 -4.07 14.42
C LEU A 161 -12.65 -4.30 15.84
N THR A 162 -11.50 -4.96 15.97
CA THR A 162 -10.84 -5.25 17.27
C THR A 162 -9.98 -4.10 17.80
N ARG A 163 -9.77 -3.03 17.02
CA ARG A 163 -9.02 -1.82 17.43
C ARG A 163 -9.90 -0.63 17.81
N ARG A 164 -11.18 -0.86 18.11
CA ARG A 164 -12.09 0.15 18.67
C ARG A 164 -12.00 0.22 20.19
#